data_AF-A0A0F9QGS7-F1
#
_entry.id   AF-A0A0F9QGS7-F1
#
_cell.length_a   1.000
_cell.length_b   1.000
_cell.length_c   1.000
_cell.angle_alpha   90.00
_cell.angle_beta   90.00
_cell.angle_gamma   90.00
#
_symmetry.space_group_name_H-M   'P 1'
#
loop_
_entity.id
_entity.type
_entity.pdbx_description
1 polymer ?
#
loop_
_entity_poly.entity_id
_entity_poly.type
_entity_poly.pdbx_seq_one_letter_code
_entity_poly.pdbx_strand_id
1 'polypeptide(L)'
;MTEEFGHVEVFTGQEQAPEGPRQMTAAPSTMATVEQARAIAETQSALVIARANPRDEYKAHLKIQKACKRQSLAEVAKYAYRRGGTLVQGESIKLLQVIAQCWGNMDYGFRELDREGDKSEVEAYAWDLEGNVRAKRAFQVRHYRDKKDGAVKVEGERNTYELIAGMAQRRVRSCIEAVIPSDIIKSASAQCDKTLAGGDGKPLEDRVRDMLAAFDELGVSKDMIEARLQHKLTAIVPQELVQLTQIYRSIKDGVAPREDFFSLKVVPAGKTEDPEKPEHKPSIHKCVFPDCDFKTGSEKGLKRHTTQQHPDSPAEPKEPKPGDDDDTTLPLDSAAPTPPDPFVGLKNARESLGEDAYAVACESVFGEPERYPETPEEAKSVAVYMNQIAKSGAKEA
;
A
#
# COMPACT_ATOMS: atom_id res chain seq x y z
N MET A 1 -55.16 65.38 0.51
CA MET A 1 -55.19 64.08 1.20
C MET A 1 -53.75 63.67 1.37
N THR A 2 -53.36 63.54 2.62
CA THR A 2 -52.05 63.15 3.13
C THR A 2 -51.74 61.70 2.78
N GLU A 3 -50.54 61.43 2.26
CA GLU A 3 -49.95 60.09 2.28
C GLU A 3 -48.77 60.13 3.26
N GLU A 4 -49.11 59.88 4.52
CA GLU A 4 -48.20 59.55 5.63
C GLU A 4 -47.81 58.07 5.51
N PHE A 5 -46.59 57.76 5.07
CA PHE A 5 -45.90 56.52 5.45
C PHE A 5 -44.39 56.76 5.45
N GLY A 6 -43.93 57.64 6.34
CA GLY A 6 -42.53 57.77 6.73
C GLY A 6 -42.33 57.21 8.13
N HIS A 7 -41.38 56.27 8.27
CA HIS A 7 -40.95 55.60 9.51
C HIS A 7 -41.91 54.59 10.14
N VAL A 8 -41.67 53.31 9.81
CA VAL A 8 -41.97 52.19 10.72
C VAL A 8 -40.66 51.79 11.39
N GLU A 9 -40.48 52.20 12.65
CA GLU A 9 -39.39 51.70 13.49
C GLU A 9 -39.75 50.29 13.98
N VAL A 10 -39.02 49.29 13.48
CA VAL A 10 -39.17 47.91 13.94
C VAL A 10 -38.32 47.73 15.19
N PHE A 11 -38.95 47.78 16.37
CA PHE A 11 -38.31 47.47 17.65
C PHE A 11 -38.10 45.94 17.78
N THR A 12 -36.95 45.45 17.30
CA THR A 12 -36.44 44.13 17.68
C THR A 12 -35.85 44.26 19.09
N GLY A 13 -36.54 43.77 20.12
CA GLY A 13 -36.21 43.93 21.54
C GLY A 13 -34.88 43.30 22.02
N GLN A 14 -33.77 43.62 21.36
CA GLN A 14 -32.41 43.37 21.84
C GLN A 14 -31.76 44.71 22.16
N GLU A 15 -31.29 44.88 23.40
CA GLU A 15 -30.42 45.99 23.78
C GLU A 15 -29.21 46.00 22.85
N GLN A 16 -29.07 47.07 22.06
CA GLN A 16 -27.83 47.33 21.33
C GLN A 16 -26.74 47.61 22.37
N ALA A 17 -25.78 46.68 22.47
CA ALA A 17 -24.59 46.88 23.27
C ALA A 17 -23.89 48.19 22.85
N PRO A 18 -23.36 48.98 23.79
CA PRO A 18 -22.71 50.25 23.46
C PRO A 18 -21.56 50.00 22.48
N GLU A 19 -21.56 50.73 21.37
CA GLU A 19 -20.47 50.73 20.38
C GLU A 19 -19.18 51.17 21.08
N GLY A 20 -18.42 50.19 21.60
CA GLY A 20 -17.04 50.39 22.00
C GLY A 20 -16.22 50.90 20.81
N PRO A 21 -15.08 51.57 21.07
CA PRO A 21 -14.28 52.16 19.99
C PRO A 21 -13.98 51.09 18.94
N ARG A 22 -14.50 51.29 17.72
CA ARG A 22 -14.19 50.47 16.56
C ARG A 22 -12.68 50.38 16.47
N GLN A 23 -12.12 49.23 16.80
CA GLN A 23 -10.76 48.89 16.45
C GLN A 23 -10.68 49.05 14.94
N MET A 24 -10.00 50.09 14.48
CA MET A 24 -9.67 50.26 13.08
C MET A 24 -8.73 49.13 12.73
N THR A 25 -9.29 48.01 12.28
CA THR A 25 -8.53 46.98 11.57
C THR A 25 -7.88 47.70 10.40
N ALA A 26 -6.54 47.74 10.41
CA ALA A 26 -5.75 48.38 9.37
C ALA A 26 -6.26 47.89 8.00
N ALA A 27 -6.66 48.83 7.14
CA ALA A 27 -7.08 48.49 5.79
C ALA A 27 -5.93 47.74 5.10
N PRO A 28 -6.21 46.63 4.39
CA PRO A 28 -5.17 45.91 3.67
C PRO A 28 -4.47 46.88 2.73
N SER A 29 -3.14 46.80 2.66
CA SER A 29 -2.35 47.66 1.77
C SER A 29 -2.86 47.50 0.33
N THR A 30 -2.87 48.59 -0.44
CA THR A 30 -3.32 48.56 -1.85
C THR A 30 -2.61 47.47 -2.65
N MET A 31 -1.34 47.21 -2.35
CA MET A 31 -0.57 46.09 -2.91
C MET A 31 -1.15 44.71 -2.56
N ALA A 32 -1.49 44.45 -1.30
CA ALA A 32 -2.09 43.18 -0.88
C ALA A 32 -3.47 42.95 -1.54
N THR A 33 -4.25 44.02 -1.72
CA THR A 33 -5.55 43.92 -2.42
C THR A 33 -5.40 43.55 -3.90
N VAL A 34 -4.36 44.05 -4.58
CA VAL A 34 -4.08 43.73 -5.99
C VAL A 34 -3.63 42.28 -6.14
N GLU A 35 -2.76 41.79 -5.26
CA GLU A 35 -2.30 40.39 -5.30
C GLU A 35 -3.45 39.40 -5.03
N GLN A 36 -4.30 39.70 -4.06
CA GLN A 36 -5.50 38.90 -3.78
C GLN A 36 -6.46 38.87 -4.98
N ALA A 37 -6.73 40.03 -5.60
CA ALA A 37 -7.58 40.10 -6.79
C ALA A 37 -7.01 39.29 -7.96
N ARG A 38 -5.69 39.35 -8.16
CA ARG A 38 -5.00 38.55 -9.18
C ARG A 38 -5.12 37.05 -8.92
N ALA A 39 -4.86 36.60 -7.68
CA ALA A 39 -4.95 35.19 -7.32
C ALA A 39 -6.37 34.63 -7.51
N ILE A 40 -7.40 35.42 -7.16
CA ILE A 40 -8.81 35.07 -7.40
C ILE A 40 -9.08 34.96 -8.90
N ALA A 41 -8.67 35.96 -9.69
CA ALA A 41 -8.89 35.97 -11.13
C ALA A 41 -8.19 34.81 -11.85
N GLU A 42 -6.93 34.51 -11.50
CA GLU A 42 -6.18 33.37 -12.05
C GLU A 42 -6.88 32.03 -11.73
N THR A 43 -7.31 31.87 -10.47
CA THR A 43 -8.01 30.65 -10.03
C THR A 43 -9.35 30.47 -10.73
N GLN A 44 -10.15 31.54 -10.79
CA GLN A 44 -11.44 31.53 -11.49
C GLN A 44 -11.27 31.26 -12.98
N SER A 45 -10.29 31.90 -13.62
CA SER A 45 -10.00 31.69 -15.03
C SER A 45 -9.60 30.24 -15.32
N ALA A 46 -8.74 29.65 -14.48
CA ALA A 46 -8.32 28.25 -14.63
C ALA A 46 -9.51 27.29 -14.50
N LEU A 47 -10.40 27.49 -13.52
CA LEU A 47 -11.59 26.66 -13.32
C LEU A 47 -12.60 26.80 -14.46
N VAL A 48 -12.82 28.04 -14.95
CA VAL A 48 -13.74 28.28 -16.08
C VAL A 48 -13.21 27.66 -17.37
N ILE A 49 -11.91 27.81 -17.66
CA ILE A 49 -11.27 27.23 -18.85
C ILE A 49 -11.30 25.70 -18.79
N ALA A 50 -11.02 25.10 -17.62
CA ALA A 50 -11.08 23.65 -17.44
C ALA A 50 -12.50 23.10 -17.61
N ARG A 51 -13.52 23.78 -17.09
CA ARG A 51 -14.94 23.41 -17.31
C ARG A 51 -15.41 23.61 -18.74
N ALA A 52 -14.92 24.63 -19.43
CA ALA A 52 -15.27 24.91 -20.82
C ALA A 52 -14.62 23.91 -21.78
N ASN A 53 -13.45 23.37 -21.42
CA ASN A 53 -12.70 22.39 -22.21
C ASN A 53 -12.48 21.10 -21.40
N PRO A 54 -13.54 20.31 -21.15
CA PRO A 54 -13.43 19.06 -20.42
C PRO A 54 -12.53 18.06 -21.16
N ARG A 55 -11.79 17.25 -20.41
CA ARG A 55 -10.89 16.26 -20.98
C ARG A 55 -11.66 15.07 -21.54
N ASP A 56 -11.12 14.50 -22.60
CA ASP A 56 -11.53 13.19 -23.09
C ASP A 56 -10.64 12.14 -22.41
N GLU A 57 -11.20 11.44 -21.42
CA GLU A 57 -10.47 10.45 -20.60
C GLU A 57 -9.86 9.33 -21.45
N TYR A 58 -10.55 8.89 -22.50
CA TYR A 58 -10.04 7.87 -23.40
C TYR A 58 -8.83 8.38 -24.19
N LYS A 59 -8.91 9.60 -24.75
CA LYS A 59 -7.76 10.21 -25.44
C LYS A 59 -6.61 10.49 -24.47
N ALA A 60 -6.89 10.93 -23.25
CA ALA A 60 -5.88 11.12 -22.21
C ALA A 60 -5.18 9.80 -21.88
N HIS A 61 -5.94 8.73 -21.69
CA HIS A 61 -5.40 7.38 -21.47
C HIS A 61 -4.49 6.93 -22.62
N LEU A 62 -4.93 7.09 -23.87
CA LEU A 62 -4.10 6.74 -25.03
C LEU A 62 -2.81 7.56 -25.12
N LYS A 63 -2.84 8.86 -24.78
CA LYS A 63 -1.64 9.70 -24.69
C LYS A 63 -0.68 9.20 -23.61
N ILE A 64 -1.20 8.85 -22.43
CA ILE A 64 -0.41 8.26 -21.34
C ILE A 64 0.26 6.96 -21.79
N GLN A 65 -0.51 6.05 -22.38
CA GLN A 65 0.00 4.78 -22.91
C GLN A 65 1.10 4.99 -23.95
N LYS A 66 0.91 5.94 -24.88
CA LYS A 66 1.92 6.29 -25.88
C LYS A 66 3.20 6.84 -25.22
N ALA A 67 3.08 7.67 -24.19
CA ALA A 67 4.24 8.21 -23.49
C ALA A 67 5.02 7.11 -22.73
N CYS A 68 4.29 6.15 -22.12
CA CYS A 68 4.84 5.00 -21.40
C CYS A 68 5.56 4.00 -22.32
N LYS A 69 5.29 4.02 -23.63
CA LYS A 69 6.01 3.23 -24.63
C LYS A 69 7.45 3.69 -24.90
N ARG A 70 7.85 4.87 -24.41
CA ARG A 70 9.22 5.37 -24.55
C ARG A 70 10.13 4.70 -23.52
N GLN A 71 11.20 4.07 -23.98
CA GLN A 71 12.17 3.41 -23.10
C GLN A 71 12.73 4.33 -22.02
N SER A 72 13.15 5.53 -22.40
CA SER A 72 13.73 6.50 -21.45
C SER A 72 12.79 6.87 -20.30
N LEU A 73 11.47 6.86 -20.52
CA LEU A 73 10.50 7.04 -19.44
C LEU A 73 10.35 5.77 -18.61
N ALA A 74 10.20 4.62 -19.29
CA ALA A 74 10.00 3.33 -18.63
C ALA A 74 11.16 2.99 -17.67
N GLU A 75 12.39 3.37 -18.04
CA GLU A 75 13.57 3.16 -17.20
C GLU A 75 13.53 3.91 -15.87
N VAL A 76 12.95 5.11 -15.85
CA VAL A 76 12.85 5.95 -14.66
C VAL A 76 11.46 5.91 -14.03
N ALA A 77 10.59 5.00 -14.49
CA ALA A 77 9.18 4.96 -14.12
C ALA A 77 8.93 4.44 -12.70
N LYS A 78 9.86 3.69 -12.12
CA LYS A 78 9.77 3.14 -10.77
C LYS A 78 10.93 3.62 -9.90
N TYR A 79 10.67 3.85 -8.63
CA TYR A 79 11.70 4.08 -7.62
C TYR A 79 11.74 2.91 -6.65
N ALA A 80 12.89 2.73 -5.99
CA ALA A 80 13.07 1.75 -4.93
C ALA A 80 13.78 2.43 -3.76
N TYR A 81 13.38 2.10 -2.53
CA TYR A 81 14.08 2.52 -1.33
C TYR A 81 13.97 1.46 -0.24
N ARG A 82 14.87 1.49 0.74
CA ARG A 82 14.82 0.58 1.89
C ARG A 82 14.06 1.19 3.06
N ARG A 83 13.21 0.37 3.67
CA ARG A 83 12.56 0.69 4.94
C ARG A 83 12.53 -0.57 5.83
N GLY A 84 13.17 -0.49 6.99
CA GLY A 84 13.18 -1.59 7.97
C GLY A 84 13.72 -2.92 7.41
N GLY A 85 14.75 -2.88 6.55
CA GLY A 85 15.30 -4.08 5.91
C GLY A 85 14.52 -4.59 4.69
N THR A 86 13.34 -4.05 4.40
CA THR A 86 12.57 -4.40 3.19
C THR A 86 12.77 -3.39 2.07
N LEU A 87 12.79 -3.86 0.82
CA LEU A 87 12.80 -3.02 -0.38
C LEU A 87 11.37 -2.62 -0.72
N VAL A 88 11.07 -1.33 -0.64
CA VAL A 88 9.78 -0.77 -1.04
C VAL A 88 9.94 -0.15 -2.43
N GLN A 89 9.09 -0.58 -3.35
CA GLN A 89 9.03 -0.06 -4.72
C GLN A 89 7.71 0.68 -4.96
N GLY A 90 7.73 1.67 -5.85
CA GLY A 90 6.53 2.36 -6.28
C GLY A 90 6.76 3.18 -7.56
N GLU A 91 5.70 3.78 -8.07
CA GLU A 91 5.73 4.65 -9.25
C GLU A 91 6.58 5.89 -8.96
N SER A 92 7.46 6.31 -9.86
CA SER A 92 8.28 7.49 -9.61
C SER A 92 7.47 8.78 -9.80
N ILE A 93 7.95 9.88 -9.21
CA ILE A 93 7.40 11.21 -9.51
C ILE A 93 7.48 11.55 -11.01
N LYS A 94 8.51 11.06 -11.72
CA LYS A 94 8.67 11.31 -13.15
C LYS A 94 7.56 10.66 -13.97
N LEU A 95 7.16 9.43 -13.63
CA LEU A 95 6.02 8.77 -14.27
C LEU A 95 4.74 9.58 -14.01
N LEU A 96 4.48 9.93 -12.75
CA LEU A 96 3.27 10.66 -12.37
C LEU A 96 3.18 12.06 -12.99
N GLN A 97 4.30 12.77 -13.16
CA GLN A 97 4.33 14.06 -13.84
C GLN A 97 3.94 13.92 -15.32
N VAL A 98 4.43 12.88 -16.01
CA VAL A 98 4.03 12.61 -17.40
C VAL A 98 2.55 12.23 -17.47
N ILE A 99 2.06 11.43 -16.52
CA ILE A 99 0.64 11.08 -16.43
C ILE A 99 -0.19 12.35 -16.23
N ALA A 100 0.13 13.20 -15.25
CA ALA A 100 -0.57 14.46 -15.00
C ALA A 100 -0.56 15.40 -16.21
N GLN A 101 0.58 15.52 -16.90
CA GLN A 101 0.69 16.32 -18.12
C GLN A 101 -0.24 15.81 -19.24
N CYS A 102 -0.37 14.50 -19.39
CA CYS A 102 -1.23 13.88 -20.41
C CYS A 102 -2.70 13.82 -19.99
N TRP A 103 -2.99 13.75 -18.68
CA TRP A 103 -4.33 13.80 -18.11
C TRP A 103 -4.98 15.17 -18.33
N GLY A 104 -4.18 16.24 -18.20
CA GLY A 104 -4.62 17.61 -18.47
C GLY A 104 -5.56 18.15 -17.40
N ASN A 105 -5.84 19.46 -17.49
CA ASN A 105 -6.70 20.18 -16.53
C ASN A 105 -6.28 19.98 -15.05
N MET A 106 -4.97 19.90 -14.78
CA MET A 106 -4.42 19.73 -13.44
C MET A 106 -3.37 20.78 -13.10
N ASP A 107 -3.37 21.23 -11.86
CA ASP A 107 -2.30 22.03 -11.25
C ASP A 107 -1.68 21.24 -10.09
N TYR A 108 -0.36 21.17 -10.02
CA TYR A 108 0.35 20.44 -8.98
C TYR A 108 1.71 21.07 -8.72
N GLY A 109 2.16 20.96 -7.47
CA GLY A 109 3.41 21.56 -7.07
C GLY A 109 3.57 21.59 -5.56
N PHE A 110 4.54 22.37 -5.12
CA PHE A 110 4.71 22.67 -3.71
C PHE A 110 5.08 24.13 -3.54
N ARG A 111 4.78 24.67 -2.36
CA ARG A 111 5.14 26.03 -1.95
C ARG A 111 5.68 26.00 -0.53
N GLU A 112 6.74 26.76 -0.30
CA GLU A 112 7.23 27.05 1.05
C GLU A 112 6.32 28.15 1.61
N LEU A 113 5.63 27.86 2.72
CA LEU A 113 4.70 28.78 3.36
C LEU A 113 5.42 29.74 4.30
N ASP A 114 6.35 29.18 5.07
CA ASP A 114 7.14 29.94 6.03
C ASP A 114 8.50 29.26 6.25
N ARG A 115 9.49 30.06 6.67
CA ARG A 115 10.82 29.58 7.05
C ARG A 115 11.20 30.20 8.38
N GLU A 116 11.30 29.37 9.41
CA GLU A 116 11.67 29.77 10.76
C GLU A 116 12.97 29.06 11.17
N GLY A 117 14.08 29.80 11.18
CA GLY A 117 15.40 29.30 11.56
C GLY A 117 15.80 28.06 10.76
N ASP A 118 15.82 26.91 11.43
CA ASP A 118 16.28 25.61 10.89
C ASP A 118 15.13 24.69 10.44
N LYS A 119 13.93 25.26 10.24
CA LYS A 119 12.74 24.56 9.77
C LYS A 119 12.03 25.37 8.69
N SER A 120 11.48 24.67 7.72
CA SER A 120 10.58 25.25 6.71
C SER A 120 9.23 24.56 6.78
N GLU A 121 8.15 25.34 6.74
CA GLU A 121 6.81 24.83 6.52
C GLU A 121 6.53 24.81 5.02
N VAL A 122 6.12 23.64 4.53
CA VAL A 122 5.96 23.39 3.10
C VAL A 122 4.61 22.74 2.86
N GLU A 123 3.89 23.22 1.85
CA GLU A 123 2.67 22.60 1.37
C GLU A 123 2.89 22.00 -0.01
N ALA A 124 2.66 20.69 -0.13
CA ALA A 124 2.56 20.01 -1.42
C ALA A 124 1.09 19.84 -1.81
N TYR A 125 0.77 20.05 -3.08
CA TYR A 125 -0.60 19.99 -3.56
C TYR A 125 -0.71 19.38 -4.95
N ALA A 126 -1.91 18.86 -5.24
CA ALA A 126 -2.38 18.54 -6.58
C ALA A 126 -3.87 18.88 -6.64
N TRP A 127 -4.31 19.44 -7.76
CA TRP A 127 -5.67 19.90 -7.97
C TRP A 127 -6.09 19.55 -9.39
N ASP A 128 -7.11 18.72 -9.50
CA ASP A 128 -7.87 18.56 -10.74
C ASP A 128 -8.84 19.73 -10.88
N LEU A 129 -8.62 20.61 -11.85
CA LEU A 129 -9.42 21.80 -12.07
C LEU A 129 -10.78 21.47 -12.69
N GLU A 130 -10.89 20.34 -13.39
CA GLU A 130 -12.13 19.91 -14.04
C GLU A 130 -13.08 19.23 -13.04
N GLY A 131 -12.59 18.20 -12.35
CA GLY A 131 -13.33 17.49 -11.30
C GLY A 131 -13.36 18.21 -9.95
N ASN A 132 -12.60 19.30 -9.81
CA ASN A 132 -12.41 20.07 -8.58
C ASN A 132 -11.91 19.24 -7.37
N VAL A 133 -11.25 18.10 -7.63
CA VAL A 133 -10.65 17.25 -6.59
C VAL A 133 -9.29 17.81 -6.19
N ARG A 134 -9.08 18.07 -4.91
CA ARG A 134 -7.86 18.69 -4.41
C ARG A 134 -7.23 17.90 -3.28
N ALA A 135 -5.96 17.53 -3.45
CA ALA A 135 -5.12 16.95 -2.42
C ALA A 135 -4.10 17.98 -1.95
N LYS A 136 -4.02 18.21 -0.63
CA LYS A 136 -3.03 19.07 0.01
C LYS A 136 -2.38 18.34 1.17
N ARG A 137 -1.08 18.53 1.34
CA ARG A 137 -0.33 18.02 2.49
C ARG A 137 0.64 19.10 2.94
N ALA A 138 0.35 19.72 4.08
CA ALA A 138 1.27 20.60 4.80
C ALA A 138 2.18 19.76 5.70
N PHE A 139 3.47 20.08 5.74
CA PHE A 139 4.45 19.40 6.57
C PHE A 139 5.64 20.31 6.85
N GLN A 140 6.31 20.05 7.97
CA GLN A 140 7.54 20.75 8.33
C GLN A 140 8.76 19.96 7.89
N VAL A 141 9.75 20.64 7.33
CA VAL A 141 11.05 20.10 6.95
C VAL A 141 12.11 20.72 7.84
N ARG A 142 12.75 19.90 8.67
CA ARG A 142 13.93 20.30 9.43
C ARG A 142 15.14 20.35 8.49
N HIS A 143 15.97 21.38 8.55
CA HIS A 143 17.17 21.56 7.71
C HIS A 143 18.35 20.70 8.17
N TYR A 144 18.09 19.40 8.35
CA TYR A 144 19.07 18.42 8.82
C TYR A 144 19.07 17.22 7.88
N ARG A 145 20.24 16.62 7.69
CA ARG A 145 20.42 15.38 6.95
C ARG A 145 20.85 14.31 7.93
N ASP A 146 20.06 13.25 8.01
CA ASP A 146 20.40 12.08 8.81
C ASP A 146 21.62 11.38 8.20
N LYS A 147 22.69 11.26 8.98
CA LYS A 147 23.85 10.42 8.66
C LYS A 147 23.92 9.28 9.67
N LYS A 148 24.74 8.27 9.37
CA LYS A 148 25.00 7.13 10.28
C LYS A 148 25.48 7.59 11.67
N ASP A 149 26.26 8.66 11.71
CA ASP A 149 26.86 9.22 12.93
C ASP A 149 26.00 10.31 13.60
N GLY A 150 24.77 10.51 13.14
CA GLY A 150 23.83 11.51 13.67
C GLY A 150 23.33 12.52 12.62
N ALA A 151 22.33 13.30 13.00
CA ALA A 151 21.75 14.32 12.14
C ALA A 151 22.67 15.54 12.03
N VAL A 152 23.11 15.86 10.81
CA VAL A 152 23.98 17.01 10.53
C VAL A 152 23.15 18.13 9.94
N LYS A 153 23.30 19.35 10.48
CA LYS A 153 22.65 20.55 9.94
C LYS A 153 23.11 20.80 8.50
N VAL A 154 22.17 21.09 7.62
CA VAL A 154 22.47 21.43 6.23
C VAL A 154 22.85 22.90 6.16
N GLU A 155 24.08 23.17 5.76
CA GLU A 155 24.58 24.52 5.57
C GLU A 155 24.49 24.96 4.12
N GLY A 156 24.22 26.25 3.91
CA GLY A 156 24.05 26.85 2.60
C GLY A 156 22.60 26.83 2.12
N GLU A 157 22.18 27.96 1.55
CA GLU A 157 20.82 28.17 1.06
C GLU A 157 20.45 27.18 -0.06
N ARG A 158 21.38 26.95 -0.99
CA ARG A 158 21.19 25.98 -2.09
C ARG A 158 20.91 24.57 -1.56
N ASN A 159 21.73 24.08 -0.62
CA ASN A 159 21.58 22.73 -0.08
C ASN A 159 20.27 22.59 0.71
N THR A 160 19.86 23.66 1.39
CA THR A 160 18.59 23.74 2.13
C THR A 160 17.41 23.66 1.16
N TYR A 161 17.45 24.43 0.07
CA TYR A 161 16.44 24.35 -0.99
C TYR A 161 16.37 22.96 -1.62
N GLU A 162 17.51 22.34 -1.97
CA GLU A 162 17.54 20.99 -2.55
C GLU A 162 16.95 19.94 -1.59
N LEU A 163 17.21 20.06 -0.28
CA LEU A 163 16.60 19.20 0.74
C LEU A 163 15.07 19.37 0.79
N ILE A 164 14.60 20.62 0.86
CA ILE A 164 13.18 20.96 0.90
C ILE A 164 12.47 20.45 -0.35
N ALA A 165 13.01 20.76 -1.53
CA ALA A 165 12.47 20.34 -2.81
C ALA A 165 12.38 18.81 -2.91
N GLY A 166 13.44 18.09 -2.51
CA GLY A 166 13.43 16.63 -2.50
C GLY A 166 12.36 16.04 -1.56
N MET A 167 12.21 16.62 -0.37
CA MET A 167 11.19 16.22 0.61
C MET A 167 9.77 16.55 0.13
N ALA A 168 9.58 17.68 -0.55
CA ALA A 168 8.31 18.12 -1.08
C ALA A 168 7.85 17.29 -2.27
N GLN A 169 8.75 16.98 -3.21
CA GLN A 169 8.43 16.16 -4.38
C GLN A 169 7.89 14.77 -4.02
N ARG A 170 8.31 14.20 -2.88
CA ARG A 170 7.73 12.94 -2.35
C ARG A 170 6.26 13.09 -1.94
N ARG A 171 5.89 14.24 -1.36
CA ARG A 171 4.48 14.53 -1.04
C ARG A 171 3.71 14.92 -2.29
N VAL A 172 4.28 15.68 -3.22
CA VAL A 172 3.66 16.01 -4.52
C VAL A 172 3.30 14.73 -5.26
N ARG A 173 4.22 13.75 -5.33
CA ARG A 173 3.98 12.41 -5.85
C ARG A 173 2.70 11.81 -5.26
N SER A 174 2.63 11.77 -3.93
CA SER A 174 1.47 11.24 -3.20
C SER A 174 0.19 12.07 -3.44
N CYS A 175 0.30 13.36 -3.75
CA CYS A 175 -0.85 14.22 -4.04
C CYS A 175 -1.39 13.94 -5.44
N ILE A 176 -0.51 13.76 -6.43
CA ILE A 176 -0.92 13.37 -7.79
C ILE A 176 -1.60 12.00 -7.76
N GLU A 177 -1.05 11.02 -7.02
CA GLU A 177 -1.68 9.70 -6.85
C GLU A 177 -3.06 9.75 -6.22
N ALA A 178 -3.33 10.74 -5.37
CA ALA A 178 -4.63 10.89 -4.73
C ALA A 178 -5.69 11.51 -5.66
N VAL A 179 -5.26 12.23 -6.69
CA VAL A 179 -6.16 12.93 -7.62
C VAL A 179 -6.43 12.11 -8.88
N ILE A 180 -5.44 11.38 -9.38
CA ILE A 180 -5.58 10.57 -10.60
C ILE A 180 -6.14 9.18 -10.25
N PRO A 181 -7.12 8.65 -11.02
CA PRO A 181 -7.64 7.30 -10.80
C PRO A 181 -6.54 6.22 -10.80
N SER A 182 -6.61 5.30 -9.83
CA SER A 182 -5.54 4.32 -9.59
C SER A 182 -5.36 3.30 -10.73
N ASP A 183 -6.43 3.00 -11.47
CA ASP A 183 -6.43 2.14 -12.65
C ASP A 183 -5.59 2.75 -13.79
N ILE A 184 -5.66 4.07 -14.00
CA ILE A 184 -4.85 4.79 -14.98
C ILE A 184 -3.36 4.70 -14.63
N ILE A 185 -3.02 4.90 -13.34
CA ILE A 185 -1.64 4.80 -12.85
C ILE A 185 -1.11 3.38 -13.00
N LYS A 186 -1.88 2.37 -12.58
CA LYS A 186 -1.51 0.95 -12.70
C LYS A 186 -1.34 0.53 -14.17
N SER A 187 -2.24 0.98 -15.04
CA SER A 187 -2.18 0.70 -16.47
C SER A 187 -0.95 1.34 -17.13
N ALA A 188 -0.58 2.56 -16.74
CA ALA A 188 0.65 3.22 -17.17
C ALA A 188 1.91 2.47 -16.69
N SER A 189 1.93 2.07 -15.41
CA SER A 189 3.02 1.29 -14.80
C SER A 189 3.23 -0.04 -15.52
N ALA A 190 2.14 -0.78 -15.78
CA ALA A 190 2.17 -2.04 -16.52
C ALA A 190 2.67 -1.86 -17.96
N GLN A 191 2.33 -0.74 -18.62
CA GLN A 191 2.85 -0.44 -19.96
C GLN A 191 4.35 -0.16 -19.94
N CYS A 192 4.87 0.56 -18.93
CA CYS A 192 6.30 0.75 -18.76
C CYS A 192 7.03 -0.59 -18.57
N ASP A 193 6.47 -1.51 -17.78
CA ASP A 193 7.05 -2.86 -17.62
C ASP A 193 7.09 -3.64 -18.95
N LYS A 194 6.01 -3.56 -19.75
CA LYS A 194 5.98 -4.16 -21.09
C LYS A 194 7.03 -3.58 -22.01
N THR A 195 7.23 -2.26 -21.96
CA THR A 195 8.25 -1.56 -22.75
C THR A 195 9.66 -2.00 -22.37
N LEU A 196 9.97 -2.08 -21.07
CA LEU A 196 11.25 -2.58 -20.61
C LEU A 196 11.48 -4.04 -21.02
N ALA A 197 10.44 -4.88 -20.95
CA ALA A 197 10.51 -6.27 -21.40
C ALA A 197 10.77 -6.37 -22.91
N GLY A 198 10.20 -5.46 -23.70
CA GLY A 198 10.42 -5.35 -25.15
C GLY A 198 11.84 -4.94 -25.55
N GLY A 199 12.56 -4.20 -24.70
CA GLY A 199 13.99 -3.94 -24.84
C GLY A 199 14.41 -3.19 -26.10
N ASP A 200 13.58 -2.28 -26.60
CA ASP A 200 13.84 -1.45 -27.79
C ASP A 200 14.22 -2.21 -29.07
N GLY A 201 13.77 -3.46 -29.21
CA GLY A 201 14.06 -4.28 -30.38
C GLY A 201 15.43 -4.94 -30.37
N LYS A 202 16.20 -4.83 -29.27
CA LYS A 202 17.42 -5.63 -29.07
C LYS A 202 17.07 -7.09 -28.81
N PRO A 203 17.76 -8.06 -29.46
CA PRO A 203 17.62 -9.47 -29.15
C PRO A 203 17.82 -9.74 -27.65
N LEU A 204 17.11 -10.75 -27.13
CA LEU A 204 17.18 -11.09 -25.71
C LEU A 204 18.60 -11.47 -25.29
N GLU A 205 19.32 -12.22 -26.14
CA GLU A 205 20.68 -12.69 -25.89
C GLU A 205 21.68 -11.54 -25.71
N ASP A 206 21.62 -10.52 -26.57
CA ASP A 206 22.47 -9.32 -26.45
C ASP A 206 22.19 -8.57 -25.16
N ARG A 207 20.92 -8.44 -24.78
CA ARG A 207 20.53 -7.79 -23.52
C ARG A 207 21.02 -8.55 -22.29
N VAL A 208 21.01 -9.89 -22.33
CA VAL A 208 21.55 -10.73 -21.26
C VAL A 208 23.06 -10.55 -21.15
N ARG A 209 23.77 -10.48 -22.28
CA ARG A 209 25.22 -10.21 -22.28
C ARG A 209 25.54 -8.82 -21.70
N ASP A 210 24.83 -7.79 -22.13
CA ASP A 210 24.99 -6.43 -21.61
C ASP A 210 24.73 -6.38 -20.09
N MET A 211 23.70 -7.10 -19.63
CA MET A 211 23.36 -7.21 -18.20
C MET A 211 24.45 -7.93 -17.40
N LEU A 212 24.99 -9.04 -17.92
CA LEU A 212 26.09 -9.76 -17.29
C LEU A 212 27.34 -8.89 -17.15
N ALA A 213 27.71 -8.15 -18.20
CA ALA A 213 28.83 -7.22 -18.15
C ALA A 213 28.60 -6.14 -17.07
N ALA A 214 27.38 -5.60 -16.99
CA ALA A 214 27.03 -4.60 -15.98
C ALA A 214 27.10 -5.16 -14.54
N PHE A 215 26.65 -6.39 -14.30
CA PHE A 215 26.74 -7.03 -12.99
C PHE A 215 28.16 -7.43 -12.60
N ASP A 216 29.01 -7.76 -13.57
CA ASP A 216 30.43 -8.08 -13.34
C ASP A 216 31.19 -6.87 -12.77
N GLU A 217 30.88 -5.65 -13.22
CA GLU A 217 31.40 -4.40 -12.64
C GLU A 217 31.04 -4.24 -11.14
N LEU A 218 29.93 -4.84 -10.69
CA LEU A 218 29.48 -4.85 -9.29
C LEU A 218 29.98 -6.08 -8.51
N GLY A 219 30.79 -6.93 -9.15
CA GLY A 219 31.31 -8.17 -8.59
C GLY A 219 30.23 -9.23 -8.32
N VAL A 220 29.16 -9.23 -9.12
CA VAL A 220 28.11 -10.27 -9.09
C VAL A 220 28.37 -11.23 -10.25
N SER A 221 28.66 -12.50 -9.93
CA SER A 221 28.96 -13.51 -10.96
C SER A 221 27.70 -14.06 -11.61
N LYS A 222 27.88 -14.68 -12.80
CA LYS A 222 26.82 -15.42 -13.50
C LYS A 222 26.11 -16.43 -12.59
N ASP A 223 26.87 -17.19 -11.81
CA ASP A 223 26.35 -18.24 -10.93
C ASP A 223 25.45 -17.67 -9.82
N MET A 224 25.75 -16.47 -9.32
CA MET A 224 24.91 -15.79 -8.34
C MET A 224 23.56 -15.38 -8.93
N ILE A 225 23.55 -14.95 -10.19
CA ILE A 225 22.32 -14.58 -10.91
C ILE A 225 21.47 -15.83 -11.18
N GLU A 226 22.09 -16.92 -11.65
CA GLU A 226 21.40 -18.20 -11.86
C GLU A 226 20.84 -18.77 -10.55
N ALA A 227 21.58 -18.66 -9.44
CA ALA A 227 21.09 -19.07 -8.12
C ALA A 227 19.86 -18.27 -7.67
N ARG A 228 19.79 -16.97 -8.01
CA ARG A 228 18.66 -16.10 -7.67
C ARG A 228 17.42 -16.38 -8.53
N LEU A 229 17.63 -16.70 -9.80
CA LEU A 229 16.58 -17.06 -10.74
C LEU A 229 16.11 -18.52 -10.57
N GLN A 230 16.92 -19.38 -9.95
CA GLN A 230 16.68 -20.82 -9.79
C GLN A 230 16.65 -21.60 -11.11
N HIS A 231 17.17 -21.02 -12.20
CA HIS A 231 17.37 -21.68 -13.49
C HIS A 231 18.55 -21.06 -14.24
N LYS A 232 18.97 -21.75 -15.32
CA LYS A 232 20.06 -21.28 -16.18
C LYS A 232 19.67 -20.02 -16.96
N LEU A 233 20.66 -19.17 -17.27
CA LEU A 233 20.45 -17.96 -18.07
C LEU A 233 19.97 -18.23 -19.49
N THR A 234 20.16 -19.44 -20.01
CA THR A 234 19.65 -19.85 -21.31
C THR A 234 18.11 -19.87 -21.38
N ALA A 235 17.44 -19.96 -20.23
CA ALA A 235 15.98 -20.01 -20.13
C ALA A 235 15.38 -18.70 -19.60
N ILE A 236 16.12 -17.59 -19.65
CA ILE A 236 15.68 -16.31 -19.08
C ILE A 236 14.47 -15.73 -19.84
N VAL A 237 13.51 -15.22 -19.08
CA VAL A 237 12.32 -14.56 -19.60
C VAL A 237 12.54 -13.04 -19.63
N PRO A 238 12.01 -12.29 -20.62
CA PRO A 238 12.18 -10.84 -20.66
C PRO A 238 11.75 -10.11 -19.37
N GLN A 239 10.75 -10.61 -18.64
CA GLN A 239 10.31 -10.05 -17.36
C GLN A 239 11.39 -10.16 -16.27
N GLU A 240 12.13 -11.26 -16.22
CA GLU A 240 13.23 -11.47 -15.27
C GLU A 240 14.38 -10.50 -15.57
N LEU A 241 14.64 -10.22 -16.86
CA LEU A 241 15.62 -9.22 -17.24
C LEU A 241 15.24 -7.80 -16.77
N VAL A 242 13.95 -7.46 -16.80
CA VAL A 242 13.46 -6.19 -16.21
C VAL A 242 13.70 -6.15 -14.71
N GLN A 243 13.41 -7.25 -14.00
CA GLN A 243 13.66 -7.34 -12.55
C GLN A 243 15.16 -7.20 -12.23
N LEU A 244 16.03 -7.89 -12.97
CA LEU A 244 17.48 -7.76 -12.83
C LEU A 244 17.97 -6.34 -13.12
N THR A 245 17.41 -5.66 -14.12
CA THR A 245 17.73 -4.26 -14.42
C THR A 245 17.37 -3.34 -13.24
N GLN A 246 16.22 -3.59 -12.61
CA GLN A 246 15.80 -2.83 -11.42
C GLN A 246 16.71 -3.10 -10.22
N ILE A 247 17.12 -4.36 -10.02
CA ILE A 247 18.09 -4.74 -8.99
C ILE A 247 19.44 -4.05 -9.24
N TYR A 248 19.95 -4.09 -10.47
CA TYR A 248 21.19 -3.41 -10.86
C TYR A 248 21.15 -1.92 -10.51
N ARG A 249 20.07 -1.22 -10.86
CA ARG A 249 19.87 0.19 -10.51
C ARG A 249 19.84 0.40 -9.00
N SER A 250 19.11 -0.44 -8.27
CA SER A 250 19.02 -0.36 -6.81
C SER A 250 20.39 -0.55 -6.13
N ILE A 251 21.27 -1.38 -6.69
CA ILE A 251 22.63 -1.58 -6.18
C ILE A 251 23.53 -0.40 -6.56
N LYS A 252 23.47 0.05 -7.82
CA LYS A 252 24.24 1.19 -8.33
C LYS A 252 23.94 2.49 -7.60
N ASP A 253 22.67 2.72 -7.27
CA ASP A 253 22.22 3.90 -6.53
C ASP A 253 22.52 3.80 -5.01
N GLY A 254 23.10 2.68 -4.56
CA GLY A 254 23.43 2.45 -3.15
C GLY A 254 22.19 2.27 -2.25
N VAL A 255 21.02 2.03 -2.84
CA VAL A 255 19.77 1.80 -2.11
C VAL A 255 19.80 0.47 -1.39
N ALA A 256 20.41 -0.54 -2.00
CA ALA A 256 20.48 -1.88 -1.48
C ALA A 256 21.85 -2.50 -1.75
N PRO A 257 22.49 -3.14 -0.77
CA PRO A 257 23.76 -3.82 -1.00
C PRO A 257 23.50 -5.11 -1.78
N ARG A 258 24.51 -5.60 -2.51
CA ARG A 258 24.36 -6.76 -3.39
C ARG A 258 24.04 -8.05 -2.62
N GLU A 259 24.48 -8.14 -1.37
CA GLU A 259 24.31 -9.30 -0.48
C GLU A 259 22.84 -9.60 -0.17
N ASP A 260 21.97 -8.60 -0.30
CA ASP A 260 20.53 -8.77 -0.08
C ASP A 260 19.80 -9.41 -1.25
N PHE A 261 20.38 -9.32 -2.45
CA PHE A 261 19.80 -9.92 -3.66
C PHE A 261 20.52 -11.19 -4.06
N PHE A 262 21.82 -11.28 -3.79
CA PHE A 262 22.68 -12.37 -4.23
C PHE A 262 23.37 -13.01 -3.03
N SER A 263 23.23 -14.32 -2.90
CA SER A 263 23.93 -15.09 -1.87
C SER A 263 25.39 -15.26 -2.26
N LEU A 264 26.32 -14.74 -1.45
CA LEU A 264 27.77 -14.93 -1.66
C LEU A 264 28.26 -16.36 -1.38
N LYS A 265 27.40 -17.22 -0.81
CA LYS A 265 27.65 -18.65 -0.70
C LYS A 265 27.23 -19.33 -2.00
N VAL A 266 28.15 -19.44 -2.93
CA VAL A 266 27.99 -20.31 -4.11
C VAL A 266 28.00 -21.75 -3.59
N VAL A 267 26.82 -22.31 -3.33
CA VAL A 267 26.65 -23.76 -3.33
C VAL A 267 26.39 -24.12 -4.80
N PRO A 268 27.29 -24.85 -5.48
CA PRO A 268 27.08 -25.20 -6.88
C PRO A 268 25.80 -26.02 -7.02
N ALA A 269 24.91 -25.57 -7.91
CA ALA A 269 23.65 -26.23 -8.19
C ALA A 269 23.90 -27.62 -8.80
N GLY A 270 23.77 -28.65 -7.97
CA GLY A 270 23.90 -30.04 -8.40
C GLY A 270 24.42 -30.98 -7.31
N LYS A 271 23.74 -31.02 -6.17
CA LYS A 271 23.70 -32.14 -5.21
C LYS A 271 22.61 -31.82 -4.19
N THR A 272 21.55 -32.63 -4.19
CA THR A 272 20.66 -32.76 -3.04
C THR A 272 21.47 -33.42 -1.93
N GLU A 273 21.89 -32.63 -0.97
CA GLU A 273 22.31 -33.14 0.34
C GLU A 273 21.19 -32.80 1.32
N ASP A 274 20.72 -33.83 2.02
CA ASP A 274 19.74 -33.79 3.09
C ASP A 274 20.06 -32.72 4.14
N PRO A 275 19.05 -32.15 4.81
CA PRO A 275 19.28 -31.07 5.77
C PRO A 275 20.03 -31.60 6.99
N GLU A 276 21.29 -31.17 7.12
CA GLU A 276 22.12 -31.37 8.30
C GLU A 276 21.52 -30.60 9.48
N LYS A 277 21.15 -31.37 10.50
CA LYS A 277 20.51 -30.95 11.74
C LYS A 277 21.51 -30.12 12.59
N PRO A 278 21.13 -28.98 13.17
CA PRO A 278 22.05 -28.20 14.00
C PRO A 278 22.40 -28.97 15.28
N GLU A 279 23.70 -29.05 15.59
CA GLU A 279 24.26 -29.68 16.78
C GLU A 279 23.67 -29.08 18.08
N HIS A 280 23.02 -29.92 18.87
CA HIS A 280 22.48 -29.58 20.19
C HIS A 280 23.57 -29.80 21.25
N LYS A 281 23.97 -28.74 21.97
CA LYS A 281 24.79 -28.90 23.18
C LYS A 281 24.00 -29.72 24.22
N PRO A 282 24.54 -30.80 24.80
CA PRO A 282 23.78 -31.66 25.70
C PRO A 282 23.50 -30.94 27.03
N SER A 283 22.21 -30.75 27.35
CA SER A 283 21.76 -30.27 28.66
C SER A 283 21.86 -31.40 29.69
N ILE A 284 22.75 -31.25 30.68
CA ILE A 284 22.88 -32.20 31.78
C ILE A 284 21.91 -31.78 32.91
N HIS A 285 20.96 -32.64 33.24
CA HIS A 285 20.02 -32.47 34.34
C HIS A 285 20.58 -33.15 35.61
N LYS A 286 20.74 -32.39 36.71
CA LYS A 286 21.22 -32.90 38.01
C LYS A 286 20.06 -33.07 38.98
N CYS A 287 20.13 -34.07 39.86
CA CYS A 287 19.18 -34.26 40.96
C CYS A 287 19.16 -33.04 41.89
N VAL A 288 17.97 -32.68 42.37
CA VAL A 288 17.71 -31.50 43.21
C VAL A 288 18.10 -31.75 44.68
N PHE A 289 18.25 -33.01 45.09
CA PHE A 289 18.59 -33.38 46.47
C PHE A 289 20.10 -33.21 46.77
N PRO A 290 20.49 -32.49 47.84
CA PRO A 290 21.89 -32.13 48.12
C PRO A 290 22.84 -33.33 48.30
N ASP A 291 22.32 -34.46 48.78
CA ASP A 291 23.10 -35.67 49.09
C ASP A 291 23.18 -36.66 47.92
N CYS A 292 22.64 -36.29 46.74
CA CYS A 292 22.59 -37.15 45.56
C CYS A 292 23.29 -36.53 44.35
N ASP A 293 24.38 -37.16 43.89
CA ASP A 293 25.20 -36.65 42.78
C ASP A 293 24.80 -37.14 41.38
N PHE A 294 23.57 -37.67 41.23
CA PHE A 294 23.11 -38.21 39.95
C PHE A 294 22.89 -37.12 38.89
N LYS A 295 23.40 -37.38 37.68
CA LYS A 295 23.31 -36.51 36.50
C LYS A 295 22.88 -37.32 35.27
N THR A 296 22.01 -36.76 34.45
CA THR A 296 21.56 -37.42 33.21
C THR A 296 21.26 -36.40 32.11
N GLY A 297 21.45 -36.79 30.85
CA GLY A 297 21.14 -35.95 29.69
C GLY A 297 19.66 -35.92 29.31
N SER A 298 18.77 -36.55 30.08
CA SER A 298 17.32 -36.56 29.80
C SER A 298 16.48 -36.30 31.04
N GLU A 299 15.47 -35.44 30.92
CA GLU A 299 14.53 -35.12 31.99
C GLU A 299 13.74 -36.35 32.49
N LYS A 300 13.48 -37.30 31.58
CA LYS A 300 12.80 -38.56 31.89
C LYS A 300 13.67 -39.49 32.75
N GLY A 301 14.98 -39.48 32.55
CA GLY A 301 15.94 -40.18 33.39
C GLY A 301 15.99 -39.59 34.81
N LEU A 302 15.86 -38.26 34.92
CA LEU A 302 15.87 -37.59 36.22
C LEU A 302 14.61 -37.93 37.03
N LYS A 303 13.44 -37.91 36.39
CA LYS A 303 12.17 -38.28 37.03
C LYS A 303 12.17 -39.73 37.54
N ARG A 304 12.71 -40.68 36.77
CA ARG A 304 12.86 -42.08 37.23
C ARG A 304 13.78 -42.21 38.43
N HIS A 305 14.94 -41.54 38.39
CA HIS A 305 15.88 -41.53 39.50
C HIS A 305 15.23 -41.00 40.77
N THR A 306 14.54 -39.85 40.70
CA THR A 306 13.90 -39.23 41.85
C THR A 306 12.81 -40.12 42.45
N THR A 307 11.99 -40.79 41.63
CA THR A 307 10.94 -41.72 42.11
C THR A 307 11.51 -42.99 42.73
N GLN A 308 12.69 -43.47 42.30
CA GLN A 308 13.30 -44.70 42.82
C GLN A 308 14.17 -44.49 44.06
N GLN A 309 14.90 -43.37 44.12
CA GLN A 309 15.90 -43.10 45.17
C GLN A 309 15.41 -42.13 46.24
N HIS A 310 14.32 -41.38 45.98
CA HIS A 310 13.71 -40.43 46.92
C HIS A 310 12.17 -40.60 46.99
N PRO A 311 11.68 -41.74 47.51
CA PRO A 311 10.25 -42.07 47.52
C PRO A 311 9.38 -41.24 48.48
N ASP A 312 9.97 -40.58 49.48
CA ASP A 312 9.24 -39.79 50.50
C ASP A 312 9.06 -38.30 50.14
N SER A 313 9.24 -37.92 48.87
CA SER A 313 8.96 -36.55 48.43
C SER A 313 7.44 -36.30 48.36
N PRO A 314 6.89 -35.21 48.92
CA PRO A 314 5.45 -34.97 48.91
C PRO A 314 4.93 -34.82 47.47
N ALA A 315 3.91 -35.61 47.14
CA ALA A 315 3.21 -35.56 45.86
C ALA A 315 2.44 -34.23 45.72
N GLU A 316 2.57 -33.56 44.58
CA GLU A 316 1.73 -32.41 44.23
C GLU A 316 0.24 -32.82 44.14
N PRO A 317 -0.70 -32.00 44.62
CA PRO A 317 -2.12 -32.33 44.65
C PRO A 317 -2.75 -32.32 43.25
N LYS A 318 -3.58 -33.32 42.97
CA LYS A 318 -4.48 -33.37 41.80
C LYS A 318 -5.85 -32.81 42.19
N GLU A 319 -6.36 -31.83 41.44
CA GLU A 319 -7.78 -31.45 41.45
C GLU A 319 -8.59 -32.22 40.37
N PRO A 320 -9.88 -32.52 40.61
CA PRO A 320 -10.68 -33.44 39.79
C PRO A 320 -11.46 -32.76 38.65
N LYS A 321 -11.69 -33.51 37.55
CA LYS A 321 -12.55 -33.15 36.40
C LYS A 321 -14.02 -33.53 36.63
N PRO A 322 -14.96 -32.82 35.99
CA PRO A 322 -16.02 -33.49 35.18
C PRO A 322 -16.27 -32.71 33.86
N GLY A 323 -16.61 -33.28 32.71
CA GLY A 323 -16.80 -34.63 32.21
C GLY A 323 -16.64 -34.59 30.67
N ASP A 324 -16.50 -35.76 30.06
CA ASP A 324 -16.28 -35.99 28.63
C ASP A 324 -17.51 -35.66 27.77
N ASP A 325 -17.27 -35.20 26.53
CA ASP A 325 -18.06 -35.28 25.28
C ASP A 325 -17.32 -34.40 24.23
N ASP A 326 -16.15 -34.82 23.75
CA ASP A 326 -15.90 -35.51 22.48
C ASP A 326 -15.54 -34.57 21.30
N ASP A 327 -14.40 -34.92 20.71
CA ASP A 327 -13.79 -34.54 19.44
C ASP A 327 -13.60 -33.06 19.02
N THR A 328 -12.39 -32.53 19.24
CA THR A 328 -11.75 -31.62 18.26
C THR A 328 -10.23 -31.58 18.44
N THR A 329 -9.52 -32.46 17.75
CA THR A 329 -8.12 -32.23 17.37
C THR A 329 -8.05 -31.13 16.31
N LEU A 330 -7.51 -29.96 16.67
CA LEU A 330 -7.04 -28.96 15.71
C LEU A 330 -5.64 -29.35 15.22
N PRO A 331 -5.43 -29.59 13.92
CA PRO A 331 -4.11 -29.58 13.32
C PRO A 331 -3.64 -28.14 13.12
N LEU A 332 -2.32 -28.00 13.27
CA LEU A 332 -1.55 -26.83 12.92
C LEU A 332 -1.53 -26.71 11.38
N ASP A 333 -2.33 -25.81 10.80
CA ASP A 333 -2.21 -25.45 9.38
C ASP A 333 -2.40 -23.94 9.15
N SER A 334 -1.48 -23.43 8.34
CA SER A 334 -1.44 -22.09 7.78
C SER A 334 -2.61 -21.83 6.82
N ALA A 335 -3.48 -20.86 7.12
CA ALA A 335 -4.22 -20.11 6.12
C ALA A 335 -4.71 -18.80 6.75
N ALA A 336 -4.48 -17.67 6.07
CA ALA A 336 -5.27 -16.47 6.32
C ALA A 336 -6.76 -16.82 6.17
N PRO A 337 -7.69 -16.21 6.93
CA PRO A 337 -9.11 -16.49 6.78
C PRO A 337 -9.50 -16.26 5.33
N THR A 338 -9.87 -17.34 4.63
CA THR A 338 -10.44 -17.23 3.31
C THR A 338 -11.71 -16.39 3.43
N PRO A 339 -11.93 -15.42 2.52
CA PRO A 339 -13.19 -14.69 2.51
C PRO A 339 -14.33 -15.72 2.43
N PRO A 340 -15.40 -15.57 3.23
CA PRO A 340 -16.50 -16.52 3.23
C PRO A 340 -17.04 -16.66 1.81
N ASP A 341 -17.31 -17.90 1.39
CA ASP A 341 -17.86 -18.17 0.06
C ASP A 341 -19.11 -17.29 -0.14
N PRO A 342 -19.14 -16.47 -1.22
CA PRO A 342 -20.22 -15.51 -1.44
C PRO A 342 -21.61 -16.16 -1.52
N PHE A 343 -21.68 -17.48 -1.75
CA PHE A 343 -22.93 -18.25 -1.89
C PHE A 343 -23.33 -19.02 -0.63
N VAL A 344 -22.59 -18.91 0.49
CA VAL A 344 -22.89 -19.64 1.74
C VAL A 344 -24.32 -19.44 2.23
N GLY A 345 -24.84 -18.21 2.14
CA GLY A 345 -26.22 -17.92 2.54
C GLY A 345 -27.27 -18.66 1.71
N LEU A 346 -27.04 -18.79 0.40
CA LEU A 346 -27.92 -19.53 -0.50
C LEU A 346 -27.81 -21.04 -0.27
N LYS A 347 -26.60 -21.55 -0.06
CA LYS A 347 -26.35 -22.96 0.25
C LYS A 347 -27.10 -23.39 1.52
N ASN A 348 -26.98 -22.60 2.60
CA ASN A 348 -27.68 -22.89 3.86
C ASN A 348 -29.21 -22.81 3.71
N ALA A 349 -29.72 -21.86 2.90
CA ALA A 349 -31.16 -21.76 2.62
C ALA A 349 -31.67 -22.97 1.83
N ARG A 350 -30.90 -23.48 0.87
CA ARG A 350 -31.22 -24.67 0.07
C ARG A 350 -31.19 -25.95 0.89
N GLU A 351 -30.21 -26.09 1.79
CA GLU A 351 -30.14 -27.21 2.74
C GLU A 351 -31.30 -27.22 3.75
N SER A 352 -31.80 -26.05 4.16
CA SER A 352 -32.86 -25.95 5.17
C SER A 352 -34.28 -25.95 4.62
N LEU A 353 -34.52 -25.33 3.46
CA LEU A 353 -35.85 -25.13 2.88
C LEU A 353 -36.14 -26.06 1.69
N GLY A 354 -35.13 -26.80 1.22
CA GLY A 354 -35.26 -27.78 0.15
C GLY A 354 -35.17 -27.20 -1.26
N GLU A 355 -35.04 -28.11 -2.22
CA GLU A 355 -34.80 -27.81 -3.63
C GLU A 355 -36.02 -27.18 -4.32
N ASP A 356 -37.23 -27.56 -3.90
CA ASP A 356 -38.47 -27.05 -4.47
C ASP A 356 -38.66 -25.56 -4.16
N ALA A 357 -38.34 -25.13 -2.94
CA ALA A 357 -38.37 -23.72 -2.56
C ALA A 357 -37.31 -22.89 -3.30
N TYR A 358 -36.17 -23.51 -3.64
CA TYR A 358 -35.11 -22.88 -4.41
C TYR A 358 -35.55 -22.64 -5.87
N ALA A 359 -36.17 -23.63 -6.51
CA ALA A 359 -36.67 -23.49 -7.88
C ALA A 359 -37.72 -22.37 -8.00
N VAL A 360 -38.68 -22.33 -7.08
CA VAL A 360 -39.72 -21.28 -7.04
C VAL A 360 -39.11 -19.90 -6.77
N ALA A 361 -38.10 -19.80 -5.90
CA ALA A 361 -37.41 -18.55 -5.62
C ALA A 361 -36.60 -18.05 -6.82
N CYS A 362 -35.92 -18.93 -7.55
CA CYS A 362 -35.21 -18.58 -8.78
C CYS A 362 -36.17 -18.05 -9.86
N GLU A 363 -37.27 -18.76 -10.12
CA GLU A 363 -38.27 -18.31 -11.09
C GLU A 363 -38.89 -16.95 -10.71
N SER A 364 -39.14 -16.74 -9.41
CA SER A 364 -39.71 -15.49 -8.91
C SER A 364 -38.74 -14.30 -8.99
N VAL A 365 -37.44 -14.54 -8.83
CA VAL A 365 -36.41 -13.48 -8.86
C VAL A 365 -36.02 -13.12 -10.30
N PHE A 366 -35.95 -14.11 -11.19
CA PHE A 366 -35.45 -13.90 -12.57
C PHE A 366 -36.54 -13.83 -13.63
N GLY A 367 -37.77 -14.28 -13.34
CA GLY A 367 -38.88 -14.30 -14.30
C GLY A 367 -38.73 -15.30 -15.43
N GLU A 368 -37.73 -16.19 -15.35
CA GLU A 368 -37.43 -17.23 -16.34
C GLU A 368 -37.26 -18.58 -15.63
N PRO A 369 -37.84 -19.67 -16.15
CA PRO A 369 -37.63 -21.00 -15.60
C PRO A 369 -36.18 -21.45 -15.80
N GLU A 370 -35.63 -22.19 -14.84
CA GLU A 370 -34.28 -22.78 -14.86
C GLU A 370 -33.09 -21.79 -14.90
N ARG A 371 -33.31 -20.50 -14.65
CA ARG A 371 -32.22 -19.53 -14.48
C ARG A 371 -31.69 -19.54 -13.04
N TYR A 372 -30.38 -19.64 -12.90
CA TYR A 372 -29.68 -19.70 -11.60
C TYR A 372 -28.87 -18.42 -11.33
N PRO A 373 -28.66 -18.04 -10.05
CA PRO A 373 -27.86 -16.87 -9.70
C PRO A 373 -26.39 -17.07 -10.09
N GLU A 374 -25.85 -16.15 -10.89
CA GLU A 374 -24.44 -16.17 -11.31
C GLU A 374 -23.59 -15.24 -10.44
N THR A 375 -24.22 -14.27 -9.79
CA THR A 375 -23.54 -13.28 -8.93
C THR A 375 -23.89 -13.43 -7.45
N PRO A 376 -23.01 -12.98 -6.53
CA PRO A 376 -23.28 -13.00 -5.09
C PRO A 376 -24.51 -12.18 -4.65
N GLU A 377 -24.86 -11.13 -5.39
CA GLU A 377 -26.01 -10.27 -5.08
C GLU A 377 -27.32 -10.96 -5.46
N GLU A 378 -27.34 -11.62 -6.62
CA GLU A 378 -28.43 -12.48 -7.06
C GLU A 378 -28.63 -13.67 -6.12
N ALA A 379 -27.55 -14.29 -5.63
CA ALA A 379 -27.66 -15.37 -4.66
C ALA A 379 -28.31 -14.92 -3.34
N LYS A 380 -28.03 -13.69 -2.91
CA LYS A 380 -28.66 -13.09 -1.72
C LYS A 380 -30.14 -12.81 -1.95
N SER A 381 -30.52 -12.30 -3.12
CA SER A 381 -31.94 -12.03 -3.42
C SER A 381 -32.75 -13.32 -3.45
N VAL A 382 -32.24 -14.39 -4.08
CA VAL A 382 -32.86 -15.72 -4.06
C VAL A 382 -32.98 -16.26 -2.63
N ALA A 383 -31.92 -16.19 -1.82
CA ALA A 383 -31.96 -16.65 -0.43
C ALA A 383 -32.98 -15.88 0.43
N VAL A 384 -33.12 -14.56 0.23
CA VAL A 384 -34.15 -13.76 0.91
C VAL A 384 -35.55 -14.21 0.50
N TYR A 385 -35.76 -14.48 -0.79
CA TYR A 385 -37.05 -14.92 -1.31
C TYR A 385 -37.44 -16.32 -0.81
N MET A 386 -36.48 -17.25 -0.74
CA MET A 386 -36.70 -18.57 -0.13
C MET A 386 -37.20 -18.44 1.33
N ASN A 387 -36.58 -17.54 2.11
CA ASN A 387 -37.02 -17.28 3.49
C ASN A 387 -38.40 -16.61 3.57
N GLN A 388 -38.81 -15.86 2.55
CA GLN A 388 -40.17 -15.29 2.48
C GLN A 388 -41.21 -16.37 2.19
N ILE A 389 -40.92 -17.29 1.27
CA ILE A 389 -41.77 -18.45 0.97
C ILE A 389 -41.98 -19.31 2.22
N ALA A 390 -40.90 -19.57 2.97
CA ALA A 390 -40.97 -20.32 4.23
C ALA A 390 -41.87 -19.61 5.27
N LYS A 391 -41.82 -18.28 5.35
CA LYS A 391 -42.65 -17.48 6.27
C LYS A 391 -44.10 -17.37 5.84
N SER A 392 -44.40 -17.40 4.54
CA SER A 392 -45.77 -17.41 4.05
C SER A 392 -46.44 -18.77 4.22
N GLY A 393 -45.69 -19.87 4.03
CA GLY A 393 -46.19 -21.23 4.27
C GLY A 393 -46.52 -21.50 5.74
N ALA A 394 -45.85 -20.83 6.68
CA ALA A 394 -46.13 -20.96 8.13
C ALA A 394 -47.38 -20.18 8.61
N LYS A 395 -48.00 -19.33 7.75
CA LYS A 395 -49.21 -18.57 8.10
C LYS A 395 -50.52 -19.26 7.70
N GLU A 396 -50.45 -20.33 6.93
CA GLU A 396 -51.62 -21.10 6.48
C GLU A 396 -51.73 -22.49 7.16
N ALA A 397 -50.99 -22.70 8.25
CA ALA A 397 -51.03 -23.92 9.08
C ALA A 397 -51.70 -23.67 10.44
#